data_AF-R1GAB8-F1
#
_entry.id   AF-R1GAB8-F1
#
_cell.length_a   1.000
_cell.length_b   1.000
_cell.length_c   1.000
_cell.angle_alpha   90.00
_cell.angle_beta   90.00
_cell.angle_gamma   90.00
#
_symmetry.space_group_name_H-M   'P 1'
#
loop_
_entity.id
_entity.type
_entity.pdbx_description
1 polymer ?
#
loop_
_entity_poly.entity_id
_entity_poly.type
_entity_poly.pdbx_seq_one_letter_code
_entity_poly.pdbx_strand_id
1 'polypeptide(L)'
;GTEPRKAPDRPAEPPAVDSPPEPGWRSGGTTWDTTMFSDDPADDDEHYVPPEPPPLPRPKMGAFLILLLFLAGLFLLILPGAIGVGPTVATPLGILALATAIALLLLRVRQGPPPGADPTNGAQV
;
A
#
# COMPACT_ATOMS: atom_id res chain seq x y z
N GLY A 1 -12.28 -49.71 53.68
CA GLY A 1 -12.90 -48.43 54.06
C GLY A 1 -12.71 -47.47 52.91
N THR A 2 -13.80 -47.01 52.30
CA THR A 2 -13.77 -46.06 51.19
C THR A 2 -14.45 -44.78 51.66
N GLU A 3 -13.67 -43.74 51.96
CA GLU A 3 -14.19 -42.40 52.27
C GLU A 3 -14.72 -41.70 51.01
N PRO A 4 -15.80 -40.90 51.12
CA PRO A 4 -16.35 -40.13 50.01
C PRO A 4 -15.55 -38.84 49.81
N ARG A 5 -15.05 -38.59 48.59
CA ARG A 5 -14.43 -37.31 48.24
C ARG A 5 -15.51 -36.23 48.10
N LYS A 6 -15.47 -35.23 48.98
CA LYS A 6 -16.28 -34.00 48.94
C LYS A 6 -15.98 -33.20 47.67
N ALA A 7 -16.98 -32.97 46.83
CA ALA A 7 -16.89 -32.07 45.68
C ALA A 7 -16.81 -30.60 46.17
N PRO A 8 -16.07 -29.71 45.50
CA PRO A 8 -16.09 -28.29 45.85
C PRO A 8 -17.43 -27.66 45.40
N ASP A 9 -18.05 -26.91 46.30
CA ASP A 9 -19.20 -26.04 46.04
C ASP A 9 -18.85 -25.05 44.92
N ARG A 10 -19.50 -25.19 43.76
CA ARG A 10 -19.47 -24.18 42.71
C ARG A 10 -20.52 -23.12 43.09
N PRO A 11 -20.15 -21.83 43.23
CA PRO A 11 -21.13 -20.78 43.46
C PRO A 11 -22.19 -20.80 42.35
N ALA A 12 -23.46 -20.69 42.73
CA ALA A 12 -24.58 -20.61 41.80
C ALA A 12 -24.38 -19.42 40.85
N GLU A 13 -24.43 -19.70 39.55
CA GLU A 13 -24.36 -18.69 38.49
C GLU A 13 -25.58 -17.77 38.64
N PRO A 14 -25.39 -16.43 38.75
CA PRO A 14 -26.52 -15.52 38.81
C PRO A 14 -27.34 -15.62 37.51
N PRO A 15 -28.67 -15.42 37.58
CA PRO A 15 -29.52 -15.53 36.39
C PRO A 15 -29.02 -14.53 35.36
N ALA A 16 -28.87 -15.00 34.11
CA ALA A 16 -28.55 -14.16 32.98
C ALA A 16 -29.57 -13.01 32.93
N VAL A 17 -29.12 -11.82 33.27
CA VAL A 17 -29.86 -10.60 33.02
C VAL A 17 -29.85 -10.43 31.51
N ASP A 18 -31.02 -10.49 30.88
CA ASP A 18 -31.21 -10.14 29.47
C ASP A 18 -30.89 -8.65 29.28
N SER A 19 -29.61 -8.33 29.13
CA SER A 19 -29.19 -7.06 28.59
C SER A 19 -29.54 -7.05 27.09
N PRO A 20 -30.29 -6.04 26.60
CA PRO A 20 -30.51 -5.89 25.17
C PRO A 20 -29.15 -5.88 24.45
N PRO A 21 -28.99 -6.58 23.32
CA PRO A 21 -27.72 -6.58 22.60
C PRO A 21 -27.41 -5.15 22.17
N GLU A 22 -26.31 -4.61 22.68
CA GLU A 22 -25.69 -3.38 22.17
C GLU A 22 -25.60 -3.48 20.64
N PRO A 23 -26.06 -2.47 19.88
CA PRO A 23 -26.00 -2.49 18.43
C PRO A 23 -24.53 -2.42 17.98
N GLY A 24 -23.92 -3.59 17.82
CA GLY A 24 -22.57 -3.74 17.29
C GLY A 24 -22.58 -3.86 15.78
N TRP A 25 -21.41 -3.68 15.15
CA TRP A 25 -21.16 -3.70 13.70
C TRP A 25 -21.70 -4.89 12.88
N ARG A 26 -22.31 -5.90 13.53
CA ARG A 26 -22.97 -7.05 12.89
C ARG A 26 -24.50 -7.02 12.97
N SER A 27 -25.08 -6.24 13.88
CA SER A 27 -26.51 -5.91 13.87
C SER A 27 -26.64 -4.58 13.12
N GLY A 28 -27.15 -4.63 11.89
CA GLY A 28 -27.17 -3.53 10.93
C GLY A 28 -28.06 -2.33 11.26
N GLY A 29 -28.08 -1.89 12.52
CA GLY A 29 -28.56 -0.57 12.93
C GLY A 29 -27.36 0.22 13.37
N THR A 30 -26.62 0.75 12.40
CA THR A 30 -25.37 1.43 12.66
C THR A 30 -25.59 2.89 13.01
N THR A 31 -24.86 3.39 14.00
CA THR A 31 -24.88 4.80 14.41
C THR A 31 -24.56 5.77 13.27
N TRP A 32 -23.88 5.32 12.21
CA TRP A 32 -23.58 6.11 11.02
C TRP A 32 -24.82 6.42 10.16
N ASP A 33 -25.86 5.59 10.16
CA ASP A 33 -27.12 5.87 9.46
C ASP A 33 -27.80 7.10 10.08
N THR A 34 -27.80 7.19 11.41
CA THR A 34 -28.33 8.35 12.13
C THR A 34 -27.58 9.63 11.81
N THR A 35 -26.27 9.57 11.60
CA THR A 35 -25.45 10.76 11.30
C THR A 35 -25.52 11.20 9.83
N MET A 36 -25.69 10.26 8.89
CA MET A 36 -25.77 10.59 7.46
C MET A 36 -27.18 10.98 6.99
N PHE A 37 -28.21 10.46 7.66
CA PHE A 37 -29.61 10.70 7.30
C PHE A 37 -30.36 11.58 8.31
N SER A 38 -29.66 12.15 9.31
CA SER A 38 -30.23 13.21 10.17
C SER A 38 -30.43 14.50 9.40
N ASP A 39 -31.57 15.14 9.62
CA ASP A 39 -32.05 16.37 8.96
C ASP A 39 -31.30 17.64 9.44
N ASP A 40 -30.07 17.52 9.93
CA ASP A 40 -29.24 18.63 10.45
C ASP A 40 -28.14 18.97 9.42
N PRO A 41 -28.42 19.91 8.49
CA PRO A 41 -27.41 20.42 7.57
C PRO A 41 -26.48 21.33 8.37
N ALA A 42 -25.40 20.77 8.92
CA ALA A 42 -24.29 21.56 9.44
C ALA A 42 -23.76 22.46 8.31
N ASP A 43 -24.04 23.76 8.43
CA ASP A 43 -23.61 24.90 7.59
C ASP A 43 -22.86 24.54 6.28
N ASP A 44 -23.59 24.57 5.16
CA ASP A 44 -23.13 24.30 3.78
C ASP A 44 -22.09 25.30 3.24
N ASP A 45 -21.62 26.26 4.04
CA ASP A 45 -20.81 27.39 3.54
C ASP A 45 -19.29 27.23 3.78
N GLU A 46 -18.85 26.23 4.54
CA GLU A 46 -17.42 25.98 4.84
C GLU A 46 -16.88 24.72 4.18
N HIS A 47 -17.06 24.60 2.85
CA HIS A 47 -16.48 23.49 2.08
C HIS A 47 -14.99 23.69 1.84
N TYR A 48 -14.17 22.73 2.28
CA TYR A 48 -12.74 22.67 1.93
C TYR A 48 -12.59 22.59 0.40
N VAL A 49 -12.01 23.63 -0.20
CA VAL A 49 -11.56 23.63 -1.59
C VAL A 49 -10.11 23.12 -1.60
N PRO A 50 -9.85 21.91 -2.13
CA PRO A 50 -8.49 21.44 -2.27
C PRO A 50 -7.71 22.45 -3.12
N PRO A 51 -6.49 22.84 -2.72
CA PRO A 51 -5.70 23.69 -3.57
C PRO A 51 -5.35 22.97 -4.87
N GLU A 52 -4.99 23.78 -5.87
CA GLU A 52 -4.61 23.24 -7.17
C GLU A 52 -3.40 22.30 -7.03
N PRO A 53 -3.44 21.13 -7.69
CA PRO A 53 -2.39 20.14 -7.53
C PRO A 53 -1.05 20.68 -8.05
N PRO A 54 0.07 20.36 -7.37
CA PRO A 54 1.39 20.74 -7.84
C PRO A 54 1.66 20.12 -9.23
N PRO A 55 2.46 20.80 -10.10
CA PRO A 55 2.72 20.32 -11.44
C PRO A 55 3.45 18.96 -11.42
N LEU A 56 3.09 18.09 -12.38
CA LEU A 56 3.63 16.73 -12.44
C LEU A 56 5.17 16.74 -12.63
N PRO A 57 5.90 15.82 -11.96
CA PRO A 57 7.33 15.67 -12.17
C PRO A 57 7.63 15.28 -13.61
N ARG A 58 8.48 16.08 -14.30
CA ARG A 58 8.94 15.74 -15.65
C ARG A 58 9.86 14.52 -15.60
N PRO A 59 9.73 13.55 -16.54
CA PRO A 59 10.66 12.44 -16.64
C PRO A 59 12.09 12.97 -16.86
N LYS A 60 12.97 12.69 -15.90
CA LYS A 60 14.35 13.18 -15.91
C LYS A 60 15.19 12.33 -16.88
N MET A 61 16.13 12.94 -17.60
CA MET A 61 17.00 12.26 -18.61
C MET A 61 17.65 10.96 -18.11
N GLY A 62 17.94 10.84 -16.81
CA GLY A 62 18.46 9.61 -16.22
C GLY A 62 17.53 8.39 -16.35
N ALA A 63 16.20 8.56 -16.33
CA ALA A 63 15.27 7.45 -16.54
C ALA A 63 15.36 6.92 -17.98
N PHE A 64 15.57 7.81 -18.95
CA PHE A 64 15.72 7.45 -20.35
C PHE A 64 16.99 6.63 -20.60
N LEU A 65 18.11 7.00 -19.98
CA LEU A 65 19.37 6.23 -20.07
C LEU A 65 19.21 4.81 -19.51
N ILE A 66 18.55 4.67 -18.35
CA ILE A 66 18.31 3.37 -17.72
C ILE A 66 17.40 2.51 -18.61
N LEU A 67 16.35 3.10 -19.19
CA LEU A 67 15.47 2.41 -20.13
C LEU A 67 16.23 1.93 -21.38
N LEU A 68 17.09 2.78 -21.94
CA LEU A 68 17.91 2.41 -23.10
C LEU A 68 18.83 1.24 -22.78
N LEU A 69 19.49 1.27 -21.61
CA LEU A 69 20.36 0.18 -21.16
C LEU A 69 19.58 -1.13 -20.98
N PHE A 70 18.38 -1.06 -20.40
CA PHE A 70 17.50 -2.21 -20.23
C PHE A 70 17.13 -2.84 -21.58
N LEU A 71 16.69 -2.01 -22.54
CA LEU A 71 16.33 -2.45 -23.87
C LEU A 71 17.53 -3.04 -24.62
N ALA A 72 18.71 -2.44 -24.49
CA ALA A 72 19.93 -2.98 -25.07
C ALA A 72 20.27 -4.37 -24.48
N GLY A 73 20.21 -4.52 -23.15
CA GLY A 73 20.44 -5.81 -22.49
C GLY A 73 19.46 -6.90 -22.95
N LEU A 74 18.18 -6.54 -23.08
CA LEU A 74 17.15 -7.45 -23.60
C LEU A 74 17.41 -7.81 -25.07
N PHE A 75 17.79 -6.83 -25.88
CA PHE A 75 18.09 -7.04 -27.31
C PHE A 75 19.28 -7.98 -27.50
N LEU A 76 20.35 -7.82 -26.71
CA LEU A 76 21.51 -8.72 -26.71
C LEU A 76 21.12 -10.18 -26.39
N LEU A 77 20.10 -10.37 -25.55
CA LEU A 77 19.69 -11.70 -25.09
C LEU A 77 18.73 -12.40 -26.07
N ILE A 78 17.83 -11.66 -26.72
CA ILE A 78 16.83 -12.23 -27.63
C ILE A 78 17.37 -12.35 -29.07
N LEU A 79 18.08 -11.34 -29.58
CA LEU A 79 18.59 -11.31 -30.96
C LEU A 79 20.08 -10.94 -31.03
N PRO A 80 20.99 -11.77 -30.48
CA PRO A 80 22.43 -11.51 -30.57
C PRO A 80 22.93 -11.43 -32.02
N GLY A 81 22.30 -12.18 -32.93
CA GLY A 81 22.66 -12.20 -34.36
C GLY A 81 22.36 -10.90 -35.11
N ALA A 82 21.46 -10.04 -34.61
CA ALA A 82 21.11 -8.79 -35.29
C ALA A 82 22.24 -7.74 -35.27
N ILE A 83 23.18 -7.87 -34.33
CA ILE A 83 24.38 -7.02 -34.20
C ILE A 83 25.67 -7.72 -34.62
N GLY A 84 25.57 -8.92 -35.20
CA GLY A 84 26.73 -9.70 -35.65
C GLY A 84 27.61 -10.24 -34.52
N VAL A 85 27.10 -10.29 -33.29
CA VAL A 85 27.85 -10.77 -32.11
C VAL A 85 27.44 -12.21 -31.79
N GLY A 86 28.42 -13.07 -31.53
CA GLY A 86 28.17 -14.47 -31.15
C GLY A 86 27.48 -14.59 -29.78
N PRO A 87 26.61 -15.60 -29.56
CA PRO A 87 25.92 -15.80 -28.29
C PRO A 87 26.84 -15.89 -27.07
N THR A 88 28.06 -16.42 -27.25
CA THR A 88 29.10 -16.55 -26.22
C THR A 88 29.47 -15.21 -25.58
N VAL A 89 29.41 -14.11 -26.35
CA VAL A 89 29.73 -12.76 -25.87
C VAL A 89 28.47 -11.96 -25.55
N ALA A 90 27.44 -12.09 -26.39
CA ALA A 90 26.19 -11.35 -26.22
C ALA A 90 25.42 -11.75 -24.95
N THR A 91 25.40 -13.03 -24.60
CA THR A 91 24.66 -13.53 -23.42
C THR A 91 25.19 -12.94 -22.09
N PRO A 92 26.49 -13.04 -21.75
CA PRO A 92 26.99 -12.48 -20.50
C PRO A 92 26.86 -10.94 -20.47
N LEU A 93 27.08 -10.25 -21.60
CA LEU A 93 26.87 -8.80 -21.67
C LEU A 93 25.40 -8.41 -21.49
N GLY A 94 24.47 -9.14 -22.10
CA GLY A 94 23.04 -8.93 -21.95
C GLY A 94 22.60 -9.09 -20.50
N ILE A 95 23.07 -10.14 -19.82
CA ILE A 95 22.79 -10.37 -18.40
C ILE A 95 23.35 -9.24 -17.52
N LEU A 96 24.61 -8.83 -17.73
CA LEU A 96 25.23 -7.74 -16.96
C LEU A 96 24.53 -6.40 -17.18
N ALA A 97 24.18 -6.09 -18.43
CA ALA A 97 23.44 -4.87 -18.77
C ALA A 97 22.05 -4.87 -18.12
N LEU A 98 21.33 -5.99 -18.18
CA LEU A 98 20.01 -6.14 -17.57
C LEU A 98 20.08 -6.02 -16.05
N ALA A 99 21.02 -6.70 -15.40
CA ALA A 99 21.23 -6.62 -13.95
C ALA A 99 21.55 -5.20 -13.50
N THR A 100 22.41 -4.49 -14.25
CA THR A 100 22.78 -3.11 -13.96
C THR A 100 21.59 -2.17 -14.16
N ALA A 101 20.82 -2.34 -15.23
CA ALA A 101 19.62 -1.54 -15.48
C ALA A 101 18.58 -1.73 -14.36
N ILE A 102 18.33 -2.97 -13.93
CA ILE A 102 17.43 -3.27 -12.82
C ILE A 102 17.96 -2.64 -11.51
N ALA A 103 19.26 -2.79 -11.21
CA ALA A 103 19.84 -2.17 -10.02
C ALA A 103 19.67 -0.64 -10.03
N LEU A 104 19.91 0.02 -11.17
CA LEU A 104 19.70 1.47 -11.32
C LEU A 104 18.22 1.86 -11.19
N LEU A 105 17.28 1.05 -11.69
CA LEU A 105 15.84 1.27 -11.50
C LEU A 105 15.48 1.22 -10.02
N LEU A 106 15.95 0.19 -9.30
CA LEU A 106 15.69 0.05 -7.86
C LEU A 106 16.26 1.22 -7.05
N LEU A 107 17.49 1.64 -7.36
CA LEU A 107 18.09 2.83 -6.74
C LEU A 107 17.31 4.10 -7.06
N ARG A 108 16.67 4.17 -8.23
CA ARG A 108 15.88 5.33 -8.65
C ARG A 108 14.49 5.37 -8.02
N VAL A 109 13.88 4.23 -7.72
CA VAL A 109 12.62 4.16 -6.96
C VAL A 109 12.79 4.75 -5.56
N ARG A 110 14.00 4.71 -4.99
CA ARG A 110 14.30 5.26 -3.66
C ARG A 110 14.44 6.80 -3.62
N GLN A 111 14.13 7.51 -4.70
CA GLN A 111 14.16 8.98 -4.68
C GLN A 111 13.03 9.49 -3.79
N GLY A 112 13.40 10.28 -2.78
CA GLY A 112 12.57 10.67 -1.64
C GLY A 112 11.31 11.49 -1.98
N PRO A 113 10.57 11.90 -0.93
CA PRO A 113 9.24 12.49 -1.07
C PRO A 113 9.17 13.62 -2.11
N PRO A 114 8.05 13.71 -2.86
CA PRO A 114 7.84 14.79 -3.80
C PRO A 114 8.05 16.17 -3.16
N PRO A 115 8.48 17.19 -3.92
CA PRO A 115 8.58 18.55 -3.41
C PRO A 115 7.21 18.99 -2.84
N GLY A 116 7.17 19.38 -1.57
CA GLY A 116 5.93 19.78 -0.87
C GLY A 116 5.33 18.74 0.09
N ALA A 117 5.88 17.52 0.16
CA ALA A 117 5.48 16.56 1.19
C ALA A 117 6.02 16.98 2.57
N ASP A 118 5.11 17.30 3.51
CA ASP A 118 5.45 17.50 4.92
C ASP A 118 5.88 16.15 5.53
N PRO A 119 7.07 16.02 6.14
CA PRO A 119 7.53 14.77 6.75
C PRO A 119 6.81 14.44 8.07
N THR A 120 6.05 15.38 8.62
CA THR A 120 5.39 15.33 9.93
C THR A 120 3.87 15.19 9.85
N ASN A 121 3.27 15.54 8.71
CA ASN A 121 1.86 15.28 8.44
C ASN A 121 1.73 14.47 7.14
N GLY A 122 0.85 13.46 7.12
CA GLY A 122 0.61 12.67 5.91
C GLY A 122 -0.26 13.40 4.87
N ALA A 123 -0.55 14.69 5.08
CA ALA A 123 -1.54 15.44 4.33
C ALA A 123 -0.84 16.44 3.41
N GLN A 124 -1.04 16.30 2.10
CA GLN A 124 -0.62 17.37 1.20
C GLN A 124 -1.67 18.48 1.31
N VAL A 125 -1.21 19.70 1.64
CA VAL A 125 -2.10 20.85 1.86
C VAL A 125 -2.72 21.30 0.58
#